data_AF-A0A934I3X3-F1
#
_entry.id   AF-A0A934I3X3-F1
#
_cell.length_a   1.000
_cell.length_b   1.000
_cell.length_c   1.000
_cell.angle_alpha   90.00
_cell.angle_beta   90.00
_cell.angle_gamma   90.00
#
_symmetry.space_group_name_H-M   'P 1'
#
loop_
_entity.id
_entity.type
_entity.pdbx_description
1 polymer ?
#
loop_
_entity_poly.entity_id
_entity_poly.type
_entity_poly.pdbx_seq_one_letter_code
_entity_poly.pdbx_strand_id
1 'polypeptide(L)'
;MPFLEPKNVIEEYFKYYNQKNLEGMNSLTTEKNQSSKSALGFDNLEYIKVTDIIEDTDQTNKEIYLRSRKKGQIIDMEKEKSELENIIIFKVGFEVKYKKEGVGPKDSGNYEYNYILIRKDKNSPWLIDSYGH
;
A
#
# COMPACT_ATOMS: atom_id res chain seq x y z
N MET A 1 8.27 -20.92 3.59
CA MET A 1 7.20 -20.18 4.30
C MET A 1 6.17 -19.75 3.28
N PRO A 2 4.86 -19.83 3.56
CA PRO A 2 3.85 -19.23 2.70
C PRO A 2 4.03 -17.70 2.69
N PHE A 3 3.78 -17.06 1.56
CA PHE A 3 3.72 -15.60 1.48
C PHE A 3 2.52 -15.08 2.27
N LEU A 4 2.60 -13.82 2.72
CA LEU A 4 1.46 -13.18 3.36
C LEU A 4 0.33 -13.01 2.36
N GLU A 5 -0.90 -13.25 2.83
CA GLU A 5 -2.10 -12.85 2.12
C GLU A 5 -2.14 -11.31 1.98
N PRO A 6 -2.76 -10.77 0.92
CA PRO A 6 -2.72 -9.34 0.63
C PRO A 6 -3.16 -8.44 1.79
N LYS A 7 -4.23 -8.81 2.48
CA LYS A 7 -4.73 -8.05 3.64
C LYS A 7 -3.70 -8.02 4.78
N ASN A 8 -3.02 -9.14 5.02
CA ASN A 8 -2.00 -9.24 6.07
C ASN A 8 -0.77 -8.38 5.74
N VAL A 9 -0.46 -8.14 4.47
CA VAL A 9 0.60 -7.20 4.07
C VAL A 9 0.27 -5.78 4.53
N ILE A 10 -0.99 -5.34 4.42
CA ILE A 10 -1.43 -4.04 4.95
C ILE A 10 -1.30 -4.02 6.47
N GLU A 11 -1.83 -5.03 7.16
CA GLU A 11 -1.81 -5.09 8.63
C GLU A 11 -0.38 -5.06 9.19
N GLU A 12 0.53 -5.85 8.63
CA GLU A 12 1.95 -5.86 9.03
C GLU A 12 2.66 -4.56 8.66
N TYR A 13 2.32 -3.93 7.53
CA TYR A 13 2.87 -2.60 7.17
C TYR A 13 2.56 -1.55 8.23
N PHE A 14 1.30 -1.46 8.69
CA PHE A 14 0.90 -0.52 9.74
C PHE A 14 1.47 -0.87 11.12
N LYS A 15 1.65 -2.17 11.40
CA LYS A 15 2.35 -2.62 12.61
C LYS A 15 3.81 -2.17 12.60
N TYR A 16 4.53 -2.36 11.49
CA TYR A 16 5.89 -1.86 11.34
C TYR A 16 5.96 -0.33 11.40
N TYR A 17 4.94 0.37 10.89
CA TYR A 17 4.82 1.83 11.00
C TYR A 17 4.79 2.27 12.47
N ASN A 18 3.92 1.67 13.30
CA ASN A 18 3.87 1.98 14.74
C ASN A 18 5.17 1.63 15.47
N GLN A 19 5.83 0.55 15.06
CA GLN A 19 7.13 0.15 15.59
C GLN A 19 8.29 1.01 15.09
N LYS A 20 8.05 1.95 14.16
CA LYS A 20 9.06 2.78 13.50
C LYS A 20 10.11 1.92 12.79
N ASN A 21 9.70 0.74 12.34
CA ASN A 21 10.53 -0.24 11.67
C ASN A 21 10.53 0.01 10.16
N LEU A 22 11.45 0.89 9.71
CA LEU A 22 11.57 1.24 8.30
C LEU A 22 11.90 0.03 7.43
N GLU A 23 12.78 -0.85 7.89
CA GLU A 23 13.19 -2.04 7.14
C GLU A 23 12.00 -2.99 6.94
N GLY A 24 11.22 -3.23 8.00
CA GLY A 24 9.99 -4.00 7.93
C GLY A 24 8.99 -3.43 6.93
N MET A 25 8.77 -2.11 6.97
CA MET A 25 7.90 -1.44 5.99
C MET A 25 8.41 -1.58 4.55
N ASN A 26 9.70 -1.31 4.33
CA ASN A 26 10.32 -1.38 3.00
C ASN A 26 10.40 -2.80 2.45
N SER A 27 10.35 -3.82 3.31
CA SER A 27 10.25 -5.23 2.90
C SER A 27 8.87 -5.61 2.33
N LEU A 28 7.84 -4.80 2.62
CA LEU A 28 6.45 -4.98 2.17
C LEU A 28 6.07 -4.02 1.03
N THR A 29 6.98 -3.18 0.56
CA THR A 29 6.76 -2.22 -0.54
C THR A 29 7.65 -2.56 -1.74
N THR A 30 7.24 -2.15 -2.93
CA THR A 30 8.10 -2.25 -4.10
C THR A 30 9.29 -1.30 -3.97
N GLU A 31 10.46 -1.68 -4.49
CA GLU A 31 11.72 -0.93 -4.32
C GLU A 31 11.58 0.56 -4.68
N LYS A 32 10.87 0.86 -5.77
CA LYS A 32 10.64 2.25 -6.24
C LYS A 32 9.81 3.11 -5.28
N ASN A 33 9.11 2.50 -4.32
CA ASN A 33 8.23 3.17 -3.34
C ASN A 33 8.68 2.96 -1.89
N GLN A 34 9.91 2.49 -1.69
CA GLN A 34 10.49 2.45 -0.35
C GLN A 34 10.59 3.86 0.22
N SER A 35 10.23 4.00 1.50
CA SER A 35 10.18 5.28 2.18
C SER A 35 11.48 5.56 2.96
N SER A 36 11.58 6.75 3.53
CA SER A 36 12.61 7.13 4.51
C SER A 36 11.98 7.48 5.86
N LYS A 37 12.77 7.44 6.95
CA LYS A 37 12.26 7.77 8.29
C LYS A 37 11.68 9.19 8.38
N SER A 38 12.33 10.15 7.71
CA SER A 38 11.88 11.55 7.71
C SER A 38 10.56 11.72 6.96
N ALA A 39 10.38 11.04 5.83
CA ALA A 39 9.14 11.07 5.05
C ALA A 39 7.94 10.50 5.84
N LEU A 40 8.19 9.55 6.75
CA LEU A 40 7.15 8.91 7.57
C LEU A 40 6.90 9.62 8.92
N GLY A 41 7.64 10.69 9.24
CA GLY A 41 7.44 11.45 10.47
C GLY A 41 7.62 10.66 11.76
N PHE A 42 8.44 9.60 11.76
CA PHE A 42 8.58 8.66 12.87
C PHE A 42 8.91 9.31 14.22
N ASP A 43 9.66 10.40 14.22
CA ASP A 43 10.08 11.09 15.45
C ASP A 43 8.88 11.66 16.21
N ASN A 44 7.92 12.21 15.46
CA ASN A 44 6.73 12.86 16.01
C ASN A 44 5.48 11.97 16.01
N LEU A 45 5.50 10.82 15.31
CA LEU A 45 4.40 9.85 15.34
C LEU A 45 4.19 9.32 16.77
N GLU A 46 2.95 9.40 17.22
CA GLU A 46 2.47 8.76 18.45
C GLU A 46 1.86 7.39 18.12
N TYR A 47 0.86 7.35 17.25
CA TYR A 47 0.32 6.10 16.70
C TYR A 47 -0.30 6.29 15.32
N ILE A 48 -0.48 5.16 14.65
CA ILE A 48 -1.34 5.01 13.49
C ILE A 48 -2.23 3.79 13.67
N LYS A 49 -3.55 3.94 13.66
CA LYS A 49 -4.49 2.88 13.96
C LYS A 49 -5.38 2.61 12.77
N VAL A 50 -5.27 1.43 12.18
CA VAL A 50 -6.18 0.98 11.12
C VAL A 50 -7.59 0.83 11.70
N THR A 51 -8.57 1.42 11.02
CA THR A 51 -9.99 1.32 11.38
C THR A 51 -10.71 0.31 10.51
N ASP A 52 -10.34 0.23 9.25
CA ASP A 52 -10.97 -0.63 8.25
C ASP A 52 -9.99 -0.99 7.12
N ILE A 53 -10.21 -2.17 6.54
CA ILE A 53 -9.53 -2.63 5.32
C ILE A 53 -10.60 -3.32 4.48
N ILE A 54 -10.98 -2.67 3.38
CA ILE A 54 -12.05 -3.12 2.49
C ILE A 54 -11.43 -3.36 1.12
N GLU A 55 -11.56 -4.57 0.58
CA GLU A 55 -11.12 -4.83 -0.79
C GLU A 55 -12.00 -4.06 -1.78
N ASP A 56 -11.35 -3.35 -2.70
CA ASP A 56 -12.02 -2.78 -3.87
C ASP A 56 -12.15 -3.86 -4.94
N THR A 57 -13.39 -4.31 -5.13
CA THR A 57 -13.75 -5.35 -6.10
C THR A 57 -14.09 -4.77 -7.47
N ASP A 58 -14.01 -3.45 -7.68
CA ASP A 58 -14.24 -2.86 -9.00
C ASP A 58 -13.06 -3.15 -9.94
N GLN A 59 -13.32 -4.03 -10.90
CA GLN A 59 -12.36 -4.42 -11.92
C GLN A 59 -11.83 -3.21 -12.72
N THR A 60 -12.67 -2.17 -12.90
CA THR A 60 -12.31 -0.95 -13.62
C THR A 60 -11.12 -0.25 -12.98
N ASN A 61 -11.04 -0.23 -11.64
CA ASN A 61 -9.94 0.42 -10.93
C ASN A 61 -8.62 -0.34 -11.13
N LYS A 62 -8.67 -1.68 -11.16
CA LYS A 62 -7.50 -2.52 -11.48
C LYS A 62 -7.04 -2.29 -12.92
N GLU A 63 -7.97 -2.20 -13.87
CA GLU A 63 -7.67 -1.91 -15.28
C GLU A 63 -7.05 -0.52 -15.47
N ILE A 64 -7.62 0.51 -14.86
CA ILE A 64 -7.09 1.89 -14.90
C ILE A 64 -5.64 1.90 -14.39
N TYR A 65 -5.41 1.29 -13.23
CA TYR A 65 -4.06 1.20 -12.67
C TYR A 65 -3.10 0.43 -13.60
N LEU A 66 -3.49 -0.74 -14.11
CA LEU A 66 -2.65 -1.55 -15.00
C LEU A 66 -2.29 -0.80 -16.29
N ARG A 67 -3.27 -0.15 -16.92
CA ARG A 67 -3.06 0.63 -18.15
C ARG A 67 -2.18 1.86 -17.91
N SER A 68 -2.30 2.51 -16.75
CA SER A 68 -1.42 3.64 -16.37
C SER A 68 0.06 3.22 -16.34
N ARG A 69 0.36 2.00 -15.88
CA ARG A 69 1.72 1.44 -15.84
C ARG A 69 2.25 0.99 -17.19
N LYS A 70 1.35 0.70 -18.13
CA LYS A 70 1.66 0.23 -19.48
C LYS A 70 1.61 1.32 -20.54
N LYS A 71 1.57 2.60 -20.14
CA LYS A 71 1.49 3.72 -21.07
C LYS A 71 2.56 3.60 -22.16
N GLY A 72 2.13 3.52 -23.42
CA GLY A 72 3.02 3.38 -24.59
C GLY A 72 3.37 1.94 -24.99
N GLN A 73 2.80 0.92 -24.36
CA GLN A 73 2.97 -0.49 -24.74
C GLN A 73 1.78 -0.99 -25.58
N ILE A 74 2.02 -1.99 -26.42
CA ILE A 74 0.96 -2.69 -27.18
C ILE A 74 0.10 -3.49 -26.19
N ILE A 75 -1.22 -3.37 -26.34
CA ILE A 75 -2.20 -4.07 -25.49
C ILE A 75 -2.44 -5.48 -26.05
N ASP A 76 -2.17 -6.48 -25.22
CA ASP A 76 -2.60 -7.87 -25.40
C ASP A 76 -3.66 -8.17 -24.33
N MET A 77 -4.89 -8.45 -24.77
CA MET A 77 -6.04 -8.59 -23.87
C MET A 77 -5.94 -9.84 -22.98
N GLU A 78 -5.36 -10.94 -23.47
CA GLU A 78 -5.23 -12.18 -22.68
C GLU A 78 -4.17 -12.00 -21.61
N LYS A 79 -3.05 -11.37 -21.99
CA LYS A 79 -1.98 -11.01 -21.04
C LYS A 79 -2.49 -10.04 -19.97
N GLU A 80 -3.26 -9.01 -20.38
CA GLU A 80 -3.84 -8.04 -19.46
C GLU A 80 -4.73 -8.71 -18.40
N LYS A 81 -5.58 -9.66 -18.81
CA LYS A 81 -6.43 -10.41 -17.88
C LYS A 81 -5.62 -11.15 -16.82
N SER A 82 -4.54 -11.84 -17.23
CA SER A 82 -3.65 -12.53 -16.29
C SER A 82 -2.89 -11.59 -15.35
N GLU A 83 -2.58 -10.38 -15.80
CA GLU A 83 -1.90 -9.37 -14.98
C GLU A 83 -2.84 -8.73 -13.95
N LEU A 84 -4.14 -8.64 -14.25
CA LEU A 84 -5.16 -8.16 -13.30
C LEU A 84 -5.29 -9.09 -12.08
N GLU A 85 -5.06 -10.39 -12.22
CA GLU A 85 -5.02 -11.35 -11.10
C GLU A 85 -3.84 -11.11 -10.15
N ASN A 86 -2.87 -10.31 -10.58
CA ASN A 86 -1.69 -9.94 -9.81
C ASN A 86 -1.78 -8.50 -9.27
N ILE A 87 -2.99 -7.92 -9.26
CA ILE A 87 -3.31 -6.61 -8.69
C ILE A 87 -4.49 -6.76 -7.72
N ILE A 88 -4.32 -6.19 -6.53
CA ILE A 88 -5.40 -6.04 -5.56
C ILE A 88 -5.36 -4.64 -4.96
N ILE A 89 -6.54 -4.08 -4.73
CA ILE A 89 -6.70 -2.72 -4.23
C ILE A 89 -7.49 -2.82 -2.94
N PHE A 90 -7.00 -2.17 -1.89
CA PHE A 90 -7.72 -2.02 -0.63
C PHE A 90 -7.99 -0.55 -0.36
N LYS A 91 -9.22 -0.23 0.01
CA LYS A 91 -9.52 1.00 0.70
C LYS A 91 -9.24 0.79 2.18
N VAL A 92 -8.35 1.60 2.74
CA VAL A 92 -7.86 1.48 4.11
C VAL A 92 -8.12 2.77 4.86
N GLY A 93 -9.08 2.74 5.77
CA GLY A 93 -9.29 3.77 6.77
C GLY A 93 -8.33 3.61 7.95
N PHE A 94 -7.81 4.72 8.44
CA PHE A 94 -6.93 4.75 9.61
C PHE A 94 -6.91 6.12 10.27
N GLU A 95 -6.67 6.11 11.57
CA GLU A 95 -6.43 7.29 12.39
C GLU A 95 -4.92 7.49 12.59
N VAL A 96 -4.43 8.73 12.47
CA VAL A 96 -3.06 9.10 12.80
C VAL A 96 -3.07 10.10 13.93
N LYS A 97 -2.18 9.90 14.91
CA LYS A 97 -1.90 10.85 15.96
C LYS A 97 -0.42 11.18 16.03
N TYR A 98 -0.12 12.47 16.06
CA TYR A 98 1.21 13.00 16.31
C TYR A 98 1.29 13.66 17.68
N LYS A 99 2.49 13.63 18.27
CA LYS A 99 2.76 14.22 19.60
C LYS A 99 2.67 15.74 19.58
N LYS A 100 3.03 16.36 18.45
CA LYS A 100 2.97 17.80 18.22
C LYS A 100 2.17 18.06 16.95
N GLU A 101 1.09 18.83 17.05
CA GLU A 101 0.31 19.22 15.88
C GLU A 101 1.12 20.09 14.92
N GLY A 102 0.83 20.00 13.62
CA GLY A 102 1.54 20.71 12.57
C GLY A 102 2.98 20.24 12.30
N VAL A 103 3.43 19.15 12.95
CA VAL A 103 4.76 18.57 12.75
C VAL A 103 4.63 17.12 12.26
N GLY A 104 4.76 16.90 10.97
CA GLY A 104 4.65 15.57 10.37
C GLY A 104 4.34 15.66 8.87
N PRO A 105 4.23 14.52 8.18
CA PRO A 105 3.81 14.52 6.78
C PRO A 105 2.35 14.96 6.58
N LYS A 106 1.55 14.97 7.65
CA LYS A 106 0.16 15.43 7.70
C LYS A 106 -0.25 15.75 9.14
N ASP A 107 -1.41 16.35 9.31
CA ASP A 107 -2.01 16.58 10.62
C ASP A 107 -2.52 15.29 11.27
N SER A 108 -2.82 15.35 12.57
CA SER A 108 -3.53 14.27 13.26
C SER A 108 -4.98 14.20 12.76
N GLY A 109 -5.53 13.00 12.60
CA GLY A 109 -6.91 12.83 12.14
C GLY A 109 -7.18 11.48 11.50
N ASN A 110 -8.39 11.35 10.94
CA ASN A 110 -8.83 10.17 10.21
C ASN A 110 -8.56 10.35 8.72
N TYR A 111 -8.03 9.31 8.10
CA TYR A 111 -7.69 9.26 6.69
C TYR A 111 -8.20 7.96 6.09
N GLU A 112 -8.43 8.00 4.79
CA GLU A 112 -8.80 6.84 3.99
C GLU A 112 -7.98 6.87 2.71
N TYR A 113 -7.12 5.87 2.50
CA TYR A 113 -6.31 5.74 1.29
C TYR A 113 -6.61 4.44 0.57
N ASN A 114 -6.52 4.48 -0.76
CA ASN A 114 -6.39 3.30 -1.58
C ASN A 114 -4.95 2.79 -1.46
N TYR A 115 -4.76 1.51 -1.17
CA TYR A 115 -3.51 0.79 -1.21
C TYR A 115 -3.54 -0.21 -2.36
N ILE A 116 -2.62 -0.06 -3.31
CA ILE A 116 -2.52 -0.94 -4.48
C ILE A 116 -1.37 -1.89 -4.24
N LEU A 117 -1.68 -3.18 -4.16
CA LEU A 117 -0.72 -4.26 -4.01
C LEU A 117 -0.56 -4.99 -5.34
N ILE A 118 0.68 -5.37 -5.63
CA ILE A 118 1.01 -6.16 -6.81
C ILE A 118 1.84 -7.37 -6.41
N ARG A 119 1.84 -8.37 -7.29
CA ARG A 119 2.86 -9.43 -7.31
C ARG A 119 3.31 -9.66 -8.75
N LYS A 120 4.44 -10.34 -8.92
CA LYS A 120 4.92 -10.70 -10.26
C LYS A 120 4.10 -11.84 -10.88
N ASP A 121 3.77 -12.84 -10.07
CA ASP A 121 3.00 -14.02 -10.43
C ASP A 121 2.45 -14.69 -9.16
N LYS A 122 1.67 -15.77 -9.31
CA LYS A 122 1.06 -16.53 -8.20
C LYS A 122 2.06 -17.10 -7.17
N ASN A 123 3.35 -17.20 -7.52
CA ASN A 123 4.42 -17.72 -6.67
C ASN A 123 5.30 -16.59 -6.11
N SER A 124 4.85 -15.34 -6.22
CA SER A 124 5.57 -14.16 -5.74
C SER A 124 4.82 -13.49 -4.59
N PRO A 125 5.53 -12.84 -3.65
CA PRO A 125 4.90 -12.11 -2.56
C PRO A 125 4.09 -10.93 -3.09
N TRP A 126 3.04 -10.58 -2.35
CA TRP A 126 2.34 -9.31 -2.50
C TRP A 126 3.17 -8.18 -1.91
N LEU A 127 3.30 -7.08 -2.64
CA LEU A 127 4.00 -5.87 -2.22
C LEU A 127 3.13 -4.65 -2.49
N ILE A 128 3.15 -3.69 -1.59
CA ILE A 128 2.51 -2.39 -1.76
C ILE A 128 3.26 -1.61 -2.84
N ASP A 129 2.59 -1.30 -3.95
CA ASP A 129 3.16 -0.53 -5.06
C ASP A 129 2.71 0.93 -5.06
N SER A 130 1.61 1.26 -4.39
CA SER A 130 1.16 2.65 -4.27
C SER A 130 0.17 2.76 -3.13
N TYR A 131 0.10 3.95 -2.53
CA TYR A 131 -1.01 4.32 -1.66
C TYR A 131 -1.29 5.82 -1.74
N GLY A 132 -2.57 6.20 -1.63
CA GLY A 132 -3.00 7.59 -1.69
C GLY A 132 -4.52 7.73 -1.84
N HIS A 133 -4.98 8.96 -2.04
CA HIS A 133 -6.37 9.24 -2.41
C HIS A 133 -6.64 8.89 -3.87
#